data_AF-A0A7C7ZMD0-F1
#
_entry.id   AF-A0A7C7ZMD0-F1
#
_cell.length_a   1.000
_cell.length_b   1.000
_cell.length_c   1.000
_cell.angle_alpha   90.00
_cell.angle_beta   90.00
_cell.angle_gamma   90.00
#
_symmetry.space_group_name_H-M   'P 1'
#
loop_
_entity.id
_entity.type
_entity.pdbx_description
1 polymer ?
#
loop_
_entity_poly.entity_id
_entity_poly.type
_entity_poly.pdbx_seq_one_letter_code
_entity_poly.pdbx_strand_id
1 'polypeptide(L)'
;MHPVILIGNIRKERRMQHSSSPSLFHITLIVLLMCWSVSCAQSTAYDGPSVVVYTAREIVTLDESRPEVEAVAVEADRILATGSLDQIRRMLKGRHLKIDRRFENHVLVPGLINQHEHAGLAALAFMTEIISIEDWVLPAETVRRAVDAKDYRQRLEDAVDRHSQSPSAVDDVLYTWGFHQLFHGELSRADLDDISNSIAIVVIQRSVHELILNTRALERFGINQALIDQAPESVRAQTDLVRGHFWEQGQAVVFPSVFKDLFTPSRYLGALQQVEDYWHAAGSTLIAEPGGLVSPALIAMQNQVMGDAATPFRMYYIADGKTVVARYPVDRVIEETENLFSAAKGMTGFLPKQVKLFADGAIFSQLMKMKEGYLDGHEGEWLMQPEEFAKAFRIYWDAGYQIHIHQNGDAGLDLVLDNLERNMNRNPREDHRTVIVHFGFSRPDQVDRLARLGAIVSANPFYPIVLADPYSRVGIGPERAQEMVRIGDVVRAGVSVSLHADMPMAPGQPLLLMSSAVNRITVAGNVAGPKQRLSPIQALRAITIEAAYSLRLENEVGSIEAGKLANMTVLAENPLRVDPKAIASIEVWGTVHEGRVQPVSH
;
A
#
# COMPACT_ATOMS: atom_id res chain seq x y z
N MET A 1 42.65 -52.46 26.65
CA MET A 1 43.88 -52.93 25.99
C MET A 1 44.09 -52.11 24.72
N HIS A 2 45.29 -51.56 24.51
CA HIS A 2 45.85 -51.38 23.15
C HIS A 2 46.13 -52.79 22.58
N PRO A 3 46.19 -53.02 21.24
CA PRO A 3 47.31 -52.49 20.42
C PRO A 3 46.87 -52.15 18.94
N VAL A 4 47.50 -51.26 18.12
CA VAL A 4 48.82 -51.30 17.41
C VAL A 4 48.70 -51.73 15.91
N ILE A 5 49.43 -51.19 14.90
CA ILE A 5 50.27 -49.97 14.78
C ILE A 5 50.81 -49.75 13.32
N LEU A 6 51.08 -48.49 12.91
CA LEU A 6 52.08 -48.01 11.88
C LEU A 6 52.06 -48.61 10.43
N ILE A 7 52.87 -48.19 9.44
CA ILE A 7 53.97 -47.19 9.24
C ILE A 7 53.82 -46.62 7.80
N GLY A 8 54.31 -45.44 7.36
CA GLY A 8 55.19 -44.37 7.87
C GLY A 8 55.66 -43.48 6.68
N ASN A 9 56.65 -42.57 6.72
CA ASN A 9 57.25 -41.64 7.71
C ASN A 9 58.48 -40.91 7.04
N ILE A 10 59.12 -39.91 7.68
CA ILE A 10 60.46 -39.28 7.37
C ILE A 10 60.51 -38.37 6.10
N ARG A 11 61.28 -37.28 5.91
CA ARG A 11 61.97 -36.18 6.69
C ARG A 11 62.22 -35.01 5.67
N LYS A 12 62.40 -33.70 5.94
CA LYS A 12 62.66 -32.82 7.11
C LYS A 12 64.14 -32.54 7.48
N GLU A 13 64.72 -31.38 7.07
CA GLU A 13 65.67 -30.47 7.81
C GLU A 13 66.09 -29.21 6.96
N ARG A 14 66.08 -27.95 7.49
CA ARG A 14 67.17 -27.06 8.02
C ARG A 14 68.17 -26.47 6.97
N ARG A 15 68.83 -25.29 7.12
CA ARG A 15 69.14 -24.40 8.28
C ARG A 15 69.31 -22.89 7.88
N MET A 16 69.71 -22.00 8.80
CA MET A 16 69.81 -20.52 8.67
C MET A 16 71.26 -19.98 8.53
N GLN A 17 71.44 -18.68 8.17
CA GLN A 17 72.43 -17.65 8.61
C GLN A 17 72.50 -16.48 7.55
N HIS A 18 72.95 -15.22 7.75
CA HIS A 18 73.23 -14.32 8.90
C HIS A 18 73.48 -12.85 8.42
N SER A 19 72.94 -11.80 9.09
CA SER A 19 73.43 -10.37 9.16
C SER A 19 73.65 -9.54 7.86
N SER A 20 73.73 -8.20 7.81
CA SER A 20 73.73 -7.08 8.80
C SER A 20 73.25 -5.74 8.17
N SER A 21 73.10 -4.68 8.98
CA SER A 21 72.69 -3.29 8.64
C SER A 21 73.92 -2.36 8.36
N PRO A 22 73.86 -1.00 8.27
CA PRO A 22 72.72 -0.03 8.22
C PRO A 22 72.87 1.17 7.21
N SER A 23 71.94 2.15 7.29
CA SER A 23 72.18 3.62 7.24
C SER A 23 71.96 4.48 5.96
N LEU A 24 71.83 5.79 6.22
CA LEU A 24 71.26 6.93 5.49
C LEU A 24 72.02 7.35 4.21
N PHE A 25 71.39 8.18 3.35
CA PHE A 25 71.79 9.60 3.14
C PHE A 25 70.71 10.44 2.42
N HIS A 26 70.75 11.77 2.56
CA HIS A 26 70.02 12.75 1.71
C HIS A 26 70.83 13.09 0.44
N ILE A 27 70.19 13.68 -0.58
CA ILE A 27 70.57 15.02 -1.12
C ILE A 27 69.58 15.53 -2.19
N THR A 28 69.36 16.84 -2.19
CA THR A 28 68.49 17.62 -3.09
C THR A 28 69.18 17.97 -4.41
N LEU A 29 68.42 18.15 -5.52
CA LEU A 29 68.78 19.18 -6.50
C LEU A 29 67.54 19.77 -7.21
N ILE A 30 67.63 21.07 -7.51
CA ILE A 30 66.62 21.88 -8.22
C ILE A 30 67.25 22.37 -9.52
N VAL A 31 66.49 22.36 -10.63
CA VAL A 31 66.78 23.16 -11.83
C VAL A 31 65.48 23.79 -12.33
N LEU A 32 65.47 25.11 -12.50
CA LEU A 32 64.41 25.85 -13.18
C LEU A 32 64.64 25.81 -14.71
N LEU A 33 63.57 25.92 -15.49
CA LEU A 33 63.39 27.09 -16.35
C LEU A 33 61.95 27.26 -16.84
N MET A 34 61.60 28.50 -17.19
CA MET A 34 60.25 28.91 -17.60
C MET A 34 59.96 28.57 -19.05
N CYS A 35 58.68 28.32 -19.35
CA CYS A 35 58.07 28.81 -20.57
C CYS A 35 56.61 29.20 -20.28
N TRP A 36 56.27 30.48 -20.48
CA TRP A 36 54.87 30.93 -20.42
C TRP A 36 54.21 30.69 -21.77
N SER A 37 53.05 30.03 -21.77
CA SER A 37 52.09 30.10 -22.88
C SER A 37 50.73 30.54 -22.32
N VAL A 38 50.08 31.46 -23.04
CA VAL A 38 48.80 32.03 -22.61
C VAL A 38 47.70 30.98 -22.80
N SER A 39 47.25 30.37 -21.70
CA SER A 39 46.03 29.59 -21.70
C SER A 39 44.85 30.55 -21.64
N CYS A 40 44.04 30.60 -22.70
CA CYS A 40 42.78 31.35 -22.68
C CYS A 40 41.90 30.81 -21.54
N ALA A 41 41.45 31.69 -20.66
CA ALA A 41 40.41 31.38 -19.70
C ALA A 41 39.10 31.16 -20.47
N GLN A 42 38.87 29.92 -20.91
CA GLN A 42 37.51 29.43 -21.10
C GLN A 42 36.86 29.48 -19.71
N SER A 43 36.05 30.51 -19.48
CA SER A 43 35.03 30.41 -18.45
C SER A 43 34.10 29.30 -18.90
N THR A 44 34.29 28.09 -18.38
CA THR A 44 33.20 27.14 -18.24
C THR A 44 32.10 27.88 -17.50
N ALA A 45 31.05 28.27 -18.24
CA ALA A 45 29.88 28.85 -17.62
C ALA A 45 29.42 27.85 -16.56
N TYR A 46 29.24 28.32 -15.33
CA TYR A 46 28.75 27.47 -14.26
C TYR A 46 27.27 27.22 -14.55
N ASP A 47 27.00 26.16 -15.31
CA ASP A 47 25.69 25.52 -15.43
C ASP A 47 25.33 24.89 -14.07
N GLY A 48 25.12 25.77 -13.08
CA GLY A 48 24.44 25.43 -11.85
C GLY A 48 23.02 24.96 -12.18
N PRO A 49 22.36 24.23 -11.26
CA PRO A 49 21.16 23.49 -11.58
C PRO A 49 20.12 24.36 -12.30
N SER A 50 19.75 23.92 -13.51
CA SER A 50 18.85 24.68 -14.37
C SER A 50 17.44 24.66 -13.76
N VAL A 51 16.94 25.83 -13.37
CA VAL A 51 15.61 25.93 -12.77
C VAL A 51 14.58 25.74 -13.89
N VAL A 52 13.75 24.71 -13.76
CA VAL A 52 12.63 24.49 -14.67
C VAL A 52 11.41 25.20 -14.10
N VAL A 53 10.76 26.04 -14.91
CA VAL A 53 9.55 26.76 -14.52
C VAL A 53 8.39 26.21 -15.33
N TYR A 54 7.57 25.39 -14.68
CA TYR A 54 6.37 24.80 -15.27
C TYR A 54 5.23 25.82 -15.26
N THR A 55 4.55 25.96 -16.40
CA THR A 55 3.28 26.70 -16.53
C THR A 55 2.19 25.75 -16.97
N ALA A 56 0.98 25.87 -16.39
CA ALA A 56 -0.15 25.01 -16.69
C ALA A 56 -1.44 25.80 -16.94
N ARG A 57 -2.53 25.11 -17.35
CA ARG A 57 -3.86 25.71 -17.50
C ARG A 57 -4.39 26.22 -16.15
N GLU A 58 -4.18 25.40 -15.11
CA GLU A 58 -4.47 25.70 -13.71
C GLU A 58 -3.43 24.97 -12.84
N ILE A 59 -3.03 25.56 -11.71
CA ILE A 59 -2.17 24.91 -10.71
C ILE A 59 -2.82 25.08 -9.33
N VAL A 60 -3.42 24.02 -8.82
CA VAL A 60 -4.01 23.96 -7.47
C VAL A 60 -2.91 23.55 -6.50
N THR A 61 -2.59 24.40 -5.53
CA THR A 61 -1.40 24.19 -4.66
C THR A 61 -1.72 23.50 -3.33
N LEU A 62 -2.93 23.71 -2.81
CA LEU A 62 -3.31 23.49 -1.41
C LEU A 62 -2.51 24.32 -0.36
N ASP A 63 -1.74 25.32 -0.81
CA ASP A 63 -1.20 26.40 0.04
C ASP A 63 -2.36 27.35 0.38
N GLU A 64 -2.72 27.47 1.66
CA GLU A 64 -3.83 28.33 2.11
C GLU A 64 -3.57 29.83 1.84
N SER A 65 -2.32 30.24 1.67
CA SER A 65 -1.94 31.60 1.29
C SER A 65 -1.93 31.84 -0.23
N ARG A 66 -1.87 30.78 -1.04
CA ARG A 66 -1.75 30.81 -2.52
C ARG A 66 -2.44 29.62 -3.19
N PRO A 67 -3.77 29.42 -3.01
CA PRO A 67 -4.45 28.18 -3.40
C PRO A 67 -4.41 27.87 -4.90
N GLU A 68 -4.27 28.90 -5.75
CA GLU A 68 -4.03 28.78 -7.19
C GLU A 68 -2.85 29.68 -7.62
N VAL A 69 -2.03 29.20 -8.57
CA VAL A 69 -0.88 29.94 -9.15
C VAL A 69 -0.75 29.74 -10.66
N GLU A 70 0.01 30.58 -11.36
CA GLU A 70 0.28 30.43 -12.80
C GLU A 70 1.44 29.48 -13.09
N ALA A 71 2.43 29.46 -12.19
CA ALA A 71 3.72 28.83 -12.43
C ALA A 71 4.37 28.28 -11.15
N VAL A 72 5.18 27.23 -11.35
CA VAL A 72 5.98 26.55 -10.32
C VAL A 72 7.42 26.42 -10.81
N ALA A 73 8.37 26.98 -10.06
CA ALA A 73 9.80 26.82 -10.29
C ALA A 73 10.32 25.62 -9.49
N VAL A 74 11.04 24.73 -10.16
CA VAL A 74 11.65 23.52 -9.60
C VAL A 74 13.17 23.55 -9.84
N GLU A 75 13.93 23.22 -8.81
CA GLU A 75 15.38 23.04 -8.86
C GLU A 75 15.73 21.68 -8.26
N ALA A 76 16.39 20.83 -9.06
CA ALA A 76 16.61 19.42 -8.75
C ALA A 76 15.31 18.70 -8.35
N ASP A 77 15.21 18.23 -7.10
CA ASP A 77 14.09 17.49 -6.53
C ASP A 77 12.96 18.38 -5.97
N ARG A 78 13.19 19.70 -5.81
CA ARG A 78 12.36 20.57 -4.95
C ARG A 78 11.76 21.79 -5.64
N ILE A 79 10.63 22.22 -5.11
CA ILE A 79 9.95 23.46 -5.50
C ILE A 79 10.73 24.64 -4.91
N LEU A 80 11.25 25.50 -5.77
CA LEU A 80 12.02 26.69 -5.40
C LEU A 80 11.13 27.92 -5.19
N ALA A 81 10.05 28.06 -5.97
CA ALA A 81 9.09 29.16 -5.86
C ALA A 81 7.76 28.85 -6.57
N THR A 82 6.68 29.46 -6.11
CA THR A 82 5.36 29.46 -6.76
C THR A 82 4.87 30.90 -6.98
N GLY A 83 3.92 31.11 -7.89
CA GLY A 83 3.24 32.40 -8.09
C GLY A 83 2.96 32.71 -9.55
N SER A 84 2.99 33.99 -9.92
CA SER A 84 2.96 34.39 -11.33
C SER A 84 4.32 34.17 -12.00
N LEU A 85 4.32 33.91 -13.32
CA LEU A 85 5.57 33.68 -14.07
C LEU A 85 6.54 34.87 -13.93
N ASP A 86 6.01 36.08 -13.89
CA ASP A 86 6.79 37.31 -13.70
C ASP A 86 7.20 37.57 -12.24
N GLN A 87 6.49 37.04 -11.25
CA GLN A 87 7.00 37.01 -9.87
C GLN A 87 8.22 36.10 -9.78
N ILE A 88 8.15 34.89 -10.33
CA ILE A 88 9.25 33.92 -10.34
C ILE A 88 10.48 34.50 -11.07
N ARG A 89 10.30 35.10 -12.26
CA ARG A 89 11.38 35.79 -13.00
C ARG A 89 12.05 36.92 -12.22
N ARG A 90 11.31 37.63 -11.36
CA ARG A 90 11.86 38.69 -10.49
C ARG A 90 12.59 38.12 -9.29
N MET A 91 12.03 37.09 -8.63
CA MET A 91 12.64 36.41 -7.48
C MET A 91 13.95 35.71 -7.86
N LEU A 92 13.98 35.05 -9.03
CA LEU A 92 15.12 34.27 -9.52
C LEU A 92 15.97 35.04 -10.55
N LYS A 93 15.95 36.37 -10.49
CA LYS A 93 16.68 37.24 -11.42
C LYS A 93 18.18 36.91 -11.41
N GLY A 94 18.72 36.49 -12.56
CA GLY A 94 20.12 36.10 -12.73
C GLY A 94 20.37 34.58 -12.68
N ARG A 95 19.36 33.77 -12.31
CA ARG A 95 19.36 32.32 -12.58
C ARG A 95 19.03 32.07 -14.06
N HIS A 96 19.53 30.96 -14.61
CA HIS A 96 19.02 30.43 -15.88
C HIS A 96 17.67 29.74 -15.64
N LEU A 97 16.61 30.20 -16.32
CA LEU A 97 15.25 29.68 -16.17
C LEU A 97 14.80 29.02 -17.48
N LYS A 98 14.58 27.70 -17.46
CA LYS A 98 13.94 26.97 -18.56
C LYS A 98 12.43 26.99 -18.34
N ILE A 99 11.70 27.78 -19.12
CA ILE A 99 10.23 27.77 -19.08
C ILE A 99 9.72 26.53 -19.82
N ASP A 100 8.94 25.68 -19.16
CA ASP A 100 8.41 24.43 -19.72
C ASP A 100 6.87 24.46 -19.78
N ARG A 101 6.36 24.35 -21.01
CA ARG A 101 4.98 24.66 -21.39
C ARG A 101 4.11 23.43 -21.68
N ARG A 102 4.64 22.23 -21.47
CA ARG A 102 3.93 20.96 -21.76
C ARG A 102 2.58 20.82 -21.03
N PHE A 103 2.37 21.58 -19.96
CA PHE A 103 1.15 21.56 -19.16
C PHE A 103 0.16 22.68 -19.50
N GLU A 104 0.38 23.54 -20.51
CA GLU A 104 -0.51 24.68 -20.81
C GLU A 104 -1.99 24.30 -21.09
N ASN A 105 -2.29 23.04 -21.42
CA ASN A 105 -3.66 22.51 -21.54
C ASN A 105 -4.14 21.66 -20.34
N HIS A 106 -3.25 21.37 -19.38
CA HIS A 106 -3.45 20.45 -18.26
C HIS A 106 -3.58 21.18 -16.93
N VAL A 107 -4.11 20.49 -15.91
CA VAL A 107 -4.18 20.96 -14.53
C VAL A 107 -3.10 20.28 -13.71
N LEU A 108 -2.38 21.03 -12.87
CA LEU A 108 -1.48 20.49 -11.87
C LEU A 108 -2.15 20.52 -10.49
N VAL A 109 -2.12 19.38 -9.80
CA VAL A 109 -2.48 19.25 -8.38
C VAL A 109 -1.26 18.72 -7.60
N PRO A 110 -1.22 18.78 -6.26
CA PRO A 110 -0.14 18.16 -5.50
C PRO A 110 -0.14 16.66 -5.77
N GLY A 111 1.05 16.05 -5.75
CA GLY A 111 1.23 14.63 -6.06
C GLY A 111 0.31 13.75 -5.21
N LEU A 112 -0.53 12.95 -5.85
CA LEU A 112 -1.51 12.11 -5.15
C LEU A 112 -0.81 11.04 -4.32
N ILE A 113 -1.42 10.68 -3.18
CA ILE A 113 -0.86 9.78 -2.18
C ILE A 113 -1.84 8.65 -1.87
N ASN A 114 -1.36 7.42 -1.97
CA ASN A 114 -2.05 6.24 -1.45
C ASN A 114 -1.55 5.95 -0.03
N GLN A 115 -2.38 6.21 0.99
CA GLN A 115 -1.95 6.19 2.39
C GLN A 115 -1.75 4.77 2.96
N HIS A 116 -2.49 3.78 2.44
CA HIS A 116 -2.38 2.36 2.80
C HIS A 116 -2.72 1.55 1.55
N GLU A 117 -1.75 0.81 1.02
CA GLU A 117 -1.93 -0.25 0.00
C GLU A 117 -1.07 -1.47 0.36
N HIS A 118 -1.24 -2.59 -0.34
CA HIS A 118 -0.40 -3.78 -0.17
C HIS A 118 0.14 -4.29 -1.50
N ALA A 119 1.37 -3.90 -1.90
CA ALA A 119 1.96 -4.26 -3.19
C ALA A 119 2.04 -5.78 -3.38
N GLY A 120 2.30 -6.54 -2.31
CA GLY A 120 2.29 -8.00 -2.35
C GLY A 120 0.92 -8.64 -2.62
N LEU A 121 -0.18 -8.00 -2.22
CA LEU A 121 -1.56 -8.47 -2.46
C LEU A 121 -2.15 -7.88 -3.75
N ALA A 122 -1.74 -6.67 -4.14
CA ALA A 122 -2.00 -6.11 -5.45
C ALA A 122 -1.37 -7.00 -6.54
N ALA A 123 -0.11 -7.42 -6.35
CA ALA A 123 0.55 -8.38 -7.22
C ALA A 123 -0.09 -9.78 -7.17
N LEU A 124 -0.69 -10.21 -6.05
CA LEU A 124 -1.53 -11.42 -6.04
C LEU A 124 -2.66 -11.29 -7.06
N ALA A 125 -3.48 -10.24 -6.96
CA ALA A 125 -4.62 -10.05 -7.86
C ALA A 125 -4.17 -9.99 -9.33
N PHE A 126 -3.07 -9.28 -9.63
CA PHE A 126 -2.53 -9.13 -10.99
C PHE A 126 -1.76 -10.35 -11.52
N MET A 127 -1.57 -11.41 -10.71
CA MET A 127 -1.13 -12.74 -11.18
C MET A 127 -2.31 -13.67 -11.54
N THR A 128 -3.56 -13.20 -11.42
CA THR A 128 -4.76 -14.04 -11.53
C THR A 128 -5.83 -13.41 -12.43
N GLU A 129 -6.77 -14.22 -12.91
CA GLU A 129 -7.96 -13.70 -13.60
C GLU A 129 -8.83 -12.92 -12.60
N ILE A 130 -9.00 -11.61 -12.81
CA ILE A 130 -9.80 -10.76 -11.92
C ILE A 130 -11.29 -10.94 -12.26
N ILE A 131 -12.04 -11.54 -11.34
CA ILE A 131 -13.51 -11.67 -11.43
C ILE A 131 -14.11 -11.16 -10.11
N SER A 132 -14.24 -9.84 -10.01
CA SER A 132 -14.54 -9.11 -8.76
C SER A 132 -15.89 -8.37 -8.80
N ILE A 133 -16.23 -7.69 -7.69
CA ILE A 133 -17.54 -7.04 -7.47
C ILE A 133 -17.60 -5.60 -8.04
N GLU A 134 -16.48 -5.10 -8.56
CA GLU A 134 -16.23 -3.75 -9.03
C GLU A 134 -15.42 -3.70 -10.34
N ASP A 135 -15.43 -2.56 -11.03
CA ASP A 135 -14.66 -2.38 -12.27
C ASP A 135 -13.18 -2.09 -11.93
N TRP A 136 -12.26 -2.83 -12.56
CA TRP A 136 -10.82 -2.59 -12.49
C TRP A 136 -10.32 -1.97 -13.79
N VAL A 137 -10.09 -0.65 -13.77
CA VAL A 137 -9.48 0.09 -14.87
C VAL A 137 -7.96 -0.07 -14.76
N LEU A 138 -7.39 -0.99 -15.54
CA LEU A 138 -5.95 -1.25 -15.65
C LEU A 138 -5.35 -0.39 -16.79
N PRO A 139 -4.02 -0.23 -16.90
CA PRO A 139 -3.41 0.53 -17.99
C PRO A 139 -3.74 -0.02 -19.39
N ALA A 140 -3.84 -1.35 -19.53
CA ALA A 140 -4.09 -2.02 -20.81
C ALA A 140 -5.57 -2.28 -21.14
N GLU A 141 -6.44 -2.40 -20.13
CA GLU A 141 -7.85 -2.77 -20.30
C GLU A 141 -8.73 -2.36 -19.10
N THR A 142 -10.06 -2.52 -19.22
CA THR A 142 -10.97 -2.40 -18.08
C THR A 142 -11.70 -3.71 -17.82
N VAL A 143 -11.28 -4.44 -16.80
CA VAL A 143 -11.96 -5.64 -16.33
C VAL A 143 -13.24 -5.21 -15.61
N ARG A 144 -14.38 -5.40 -16.26
CA ARG A 144 -15.69 -4.99 -15.74
C ARG A 144 -16.12 -5.89 -14.58
N ARG A 145 -16.82 -5.37 -13.58
CA ARG A 145 -17.35 -6.14 -12.45
C ARG A 145 -18.22 -7.31 -12.89
N ALA A 146 -18.18 -8.42 -12.17
CA ALA A 146 -19.25 -9.41 -12.20
C ALA A 146 -20.49 -8.84 -11.48
N VAL A 147 -21.66 -8.89 -12.11
CA VAL A 147 -22.87 -8.21 -11.59
C VAL A 147 -23.71 -9.06 -10.66
N ASP A 148 -23.68 -10.38 -10.83
CA ASP A 148 -24.40 -11.39 -10.04
C ASP A 148 -23.73 -12.77 -10.14
N ALA A 149 -24.33 -13.79 -9.53
CA ALA A 149 -23.87 -15.17 -9.51
C ALA A 149 -23.79 -15.85 -10.89
N LYS A 150 -24.66 -15.48 -11.84
CA LYS A 150 -24.65 -16.04 -13.19
C LYS A 150 -23.54 -15.40 -14.02
N ASP A 151 -23.41 -14.07 -13.94
CA ASP A 151 -22.34 -13.34 -14.62
C ASP A 151 -20.95 -13.76 -14.14
N TYR A 152 -20.78 -13.97 -12.82
CA TYR A 152 -19.55 -14.53 -12.25
C TYR A 152 -19.21 -15.92 -12.85
N ARG A 153 -20.19 -16.84 -12.90
CA ARG A 153 -19.99 -18.20 -13.41
C ARG A 153 -19.68 -18.23 -14.90
N GLN A 154 -20.39 -17.43 -15.71
CA GLN A 154 -20.10 -17.31 -17.14
C GLN A 154 -18.65 -16.85 -17.37
N ARG A 155 -18.17 -15.86 -16.61
CA ARG A 155 -16.79 -15.36 -16.77
C ARG A 155 -15.74 -16.36 -16.34
N LEU A 156 -16.06 -17.22 -15.36
CA LEU A 156 -15.20 -18.31 -14.94
C LEU A 156 -15.16 -19.43 -16.00
N GLU A 157 -16.29 -19.75 -16.64
CA GLU A 157 -16.34 -20.60 -17.85
C GLU A 157 -15.49 -19.98 -18.98
N ASP A 158 -15.71 -18.71 -19.31
CA ASP A 158 -14.97 -18.00 -20.37
C ASP A 158 -13.45 -17.96 -20.09
N ALA A 159 -13.04 -17.86 -18.81
CA ALA A 159 -11.64 -17.88 -18.37
C ALA A 159 -11.03 -19.29 -18.44
N VAL A 160 -11.79 -20.33 -18.13
CA VAL A 160 -11.41 -21.73 -18.35
C VAL A 160 -11.24 -22.00 -19.85
N ASP A 161 -12.16 -21.52 -20.69
CA ASP A 161 -12.07 -21.63 -22.15
C ASP A 161 -10.84 -20.91 -22.70
N ARG A 162 -10.52 -19.69 -22.22
CA ARG A 162 -9.25 -19.00 -22.55
C ARG A 162 -8.03 -19.79 -22.10
N HIS A 163 -8.02 -20.27 -20.85
CA HIS A 163 -6.88 -21.01 -20.29
C HIS A 163 -6.63 -22.32 -21.06
N SER A 164 -7.69 -23.05 -21.42
CA SER A 164 -7.63 -24.33 -22.14
C SER A 164 -6.97 -24.26 -23.52
N GLN A 165 -6.90 -23.07 -24.13
CA GLN A 165 -6.25 -22.84 -25.42
C GLN A 165 -4.70 -22.80 -25.32
N SER A 166 -4.15 -22.71 -24.10
CA SER A 166 -2.71 -22.81 -23.88
C SER A 166 -2.19 -24.25 -24.12
N PRO A 167 -1.09 -24.45 -24.86
CA PRO A 167 -0.44 -25.75 -24.97
C PRO A 167 0.01 -26.36 -23.63
N SER A 168 0.09 -25.57 -22.56
CA SER A 168 0.44 -26.01 -21.20
C SER A 168 -0.75 -26.08 -20.23
N ALA A 169 -2.01 -25.90 -20.69
CA ALA A 169 -3.18 -25.73 -19.82
C ALA A 169 -3.43 -26.89 -18.83
N VAL A 170 -3.04 -28.11 -19.18
CA VAL A 170 -3.15 -29.30 -18.31
C VAL A 170 -2.04 -29.35 -17.25
N ASP A 171 -0.89 -28.71 -17.53
CA ASP A 171 0.27 -28.63 -16.65
C ASP A 171 0.34 -27.32 -15.84
N ASP A 172 -0.61 -26.40 -16.04
CA ASP A 172 -0.75 -25.12 -15.31
C ASP A 172 -2.01 -25.13 -14.41
N VAL A 173 -2.33 -23.99 -13.79
CA VAL A 173 -3.49 -23.77 -12.93
C VAL A 173 -4.17 -22.45 -13.31
N LEU A 174 -5.48 -22.48 -13.50
CA LEU A 174 -6.28 -21.27 -13.57
C LEU A 174 -6.52 -20.74 -12.15
N TYR A 175 -5.81 -19.66 -11.82
CA TYR A 175 -6.08 -18.86 -10.63
C TYR A 175 -7.03 -17.71 -10.96
N THR A 176 -8.05 -17.52 -10.12
CA THR A 176 -8.95 -16.35 -10.20
C THR A 176 -9.00 -15.64 -8.84
N TRP A 177 -9.20 -14.32 -8.83
CA TRP A 177 -9.39 -13.53 -7.60
C TRP A 177 -10.61 -12.61 -7.69
N GLY A 178 -11.23 -12.34 -6.53
CA GLY A 178 -12.30 -11.35 -6.37
C GLY A 178 -13.67 -11.94 -6.05
N PHE A 179 -13.79 -13.27 -5.99
CA PHE A 179 -15.04 -13.95 -5.62
C PHE A 179 -15.56 -13.52 -4.25
N HIS A 180 -16.86 -13.29 -4.12
CA HIS A 180 -17.49 -13.01 -2.84
C HIS A 180 -18.96 -13.47 -2.83
N GLN A 181 -19.29 -14.35 -1.89
CA GLN A 181 -20.56 -15.09 -1.79
C GLN A 181 -21.79 -14.18 -1.78
N LEU A 182 -21.72 -13.02 -1.11
CA LEU A 182 -22.83 -12.06 -1.00
C LEU A 182 -23.20 -11.37 -2.33
N PHE A 183 -22.34 -11.49 -3.35
CA PHE A 183 -22.50 -10.87 -4.67
C PHE A 183 -22.61 -11.94 -5.78
N HIS A 184 -21.78 -12.98 -5.69
CA HIS A 184 -21.61 -14.03 -6.70
C HIS A 184 -22.29 -15.35 -6.32
N GLY A 185 -23.03 -15.39 -5.22
CA GLY A 185 -23.70 -16.59 -4.72
C GLY A 185 -22.74 -17.64 -4.18
N GLU A 186 -23.30 -18.81 -3.85
CA GLU A 186 -22.52 -19.96 -3.41
C GLU A 186 -21.66 -20.54 -4.54
N LEU A 187 -20.49 -21.08 -4.16
CA LEU A 187 -19.57 -21.78 -5.05
C LEU A 187 -18.90 -22.93 -4.28
N SER A 188 -18.65 -24.04 -4.96
CA SER A 188 -18.02 -25.23 -4.40
C SER A 188 -17.24 -26.00 -5.47
N ARG A 189 -16.42 -26.96 -5.03
CA ARG A 189 -15.73 -27.93 -5.88
C ARG A 189 -16.61 -28.57 -6.95
N ALA A 190 -17.85 -28.92 -6.63
CA ALA A 190 -18.77 -29.53 -7.59
C ALA A 190 -19.11 -28.54 -8.73
N ASP A 191 -19.38 -27.28 -8.40
CA ASP A 191 -19.60 -26.23 -9.39
C ASP A 191 -18.36 -26.01 -10.29
N LEU A 192 -17.16 -26.11 -9.71
CA LEU A 192 -15.91 -25.97 -10.46
C LEU A 192 -15.58 -27.20 -11.32
N ASP A 193 -15.93 -28.40 -10.86
CA ASP A 193 -15.77 -29.66 -11.60
C ASP A 193 -16.77 -29.78 -12.77
N ASP A 194 -17.98 -29.21 -12.61
CA ASP A 194 -18.98 -29.06 -13.69
C ASP A 194 -18.51 -28.07 -14.78
N ILE A 195 -17.80 -27.00 -14.40
CA ILE A 195 -17.14 -26.07 -15.34
C ILE A 195 -15.93 -26.75 -16.01
N SER A 196 -15.05 -27.41 -15.25
CA SER A 196 -13.98 -28.25 -15.80
C SER A 196 -13.50 -29.33 -14.85
N ASN A 197 -13.49 -30.57 -15.36
CA ASN A 197 -12.83 -31.72 -14.75
C ASN A 197 -11.46 -32.04 -15.39
N SER A 198 -10.87 -31.12 -16.17
CA SER A 198 -9.59 -31.28 -16.85
C SER A 198 -8.56 -30.19 -16.52
N ILE A 199 -8.99 -28.94 -16.35
CA ILE A 199 -8.16 -27.83 -15.89
C ILE A 199 -8.13 -27.80 -14.36
N ALA A 200 -6.99 -27.48 -13.74
CA ALA A 200 -6.91 -27.20 -12.32
C ALA A 200 -7.39 -25.77 -12.04
N ILE A 201 -8.43 -25.60 -11.21
CA ILE A 201 -9.03 -24.29 -10.90
C ILE A 201 -8.87 -24.00 -9.40
N VAL A 202 -8.34 -22.81 -9.10
CA VAL A 202 -8.26 -22.25 -7.74
C VAL A 202 -8.92 -20.87 -7.74
N VAL A 203 -10.04 -20.76 -7.02
CA VAL A 203 -10.74 -19.49 -6.78
C VAL A 203 -10.27 -18.92 -5.45
N ILE A 204 -9.68 -17.72 -5.50
CA ILE A 204 -9.28 -16.93 -4.34
C ILE A 204 -10.42 -15.96 -4.00
N GLN A 205 -10.98 -16.11 -2.79
CA GLN A 205 -12.01 -15.20 -2.29
C GLN A 205 -11.41 -13.79 -2.11
N ARG A 206 -12.22 -12.75 -2.33
CA ARG A 206 -11.81 -11.34 -2.36
C ARG A 206 -10.84 -10.94 -1.24
N SER A 207 -11.16 -11.30 0.00
CA SER A 207 -10.37 -10.98 1.20
C SER A 207 -9.05 -11.75 1.33
N VAL A 208 -8.82 -12.73 0.45
CA VAL A 208 -7.76 -13.76 0.48
C VAL A 208 -7.80 -14.73 1.68
N HIS A 209 -8.74 -14.58 2.62
CA HIS A 209 -8.95 -15.49 3.77
C HIS A 209 -9.61 -16.83 3.40
N GLU A 210 -10.08 -17.02 2.16
CA GLU A 210 -10.70 -18.27 1.71
C GLU A 210 -10.23 -18.70 0.31
N LEU A 211 -10.17 -20.02 0.10
CA LEU A 211 -9.83 -20.67 -1.17
C LEU A 211 -10.87 -21.75 -1.50
N ILE A 212 -11.28 -21.83 -2.77
CA ILE A 212 -12.15 -22.91 -3.29
C ILE A 212 -11.42 -23.59 -4.46
N LEU A 213 -11.28 -24.92 -4.40
CA LEU A 213 -10.50 -25.71 -5.35
C LEU A 213 -11.36 -26.78 -6.03
N ASN A 214 -11.19 -26.97 -7.34
CA ASN A 214 -11.77 -28.10 -8.05
C ASN A 214 -11.00 -29.41 -7.78
N THR A 215 -11.55 -30.56 -8.17
CA THR A 215 -10.93 -31.86 -7.92
C THR A 215 -9.55 -31.96 -8.57
N ARG A 216 -9.31 -31.35 -9.75
CA ARG A 216 -7.99 -31.33 -10.39
C ARG A 216 -6.95 -30.51 -9.64
N ALA A 217 -7.31 -29.37 -9.07
CA ALA A 217 -6.41 -28.59 -8.24
C ALA A 217 -6.07 -29.33 -6.92
N LEU A 218 -7.05 -30.02 -6.31
CA LEU A 218 -6.82 -30.86 -5.13
C LEU A 218 -5.86 -32.02 -5.45
N GLU A 219 -6.08 -32.74 -6.55
CA GLU A 219 -5.19 -33.81 -7.03
C GLU A 219 -3.76 -33.30 -7.30
N ARG A 220 -3.63 -32.21 -8.07
CA ARG A 220 -2.34 -31.58 -8.43
C ARG A 220 -1.50 -31.23 -7.19
N PHE A 221 -2.13 -30.62 -6.18
CA PHE A 221 -1.45 -30.19 -4.97
C PHE A 221 -1.39 -31.28 -3.87
N GLY A 222 -1.90 -32.48 -4.13
CA GLY A 222 -1.93 -33.59 -3.19
C GLY A 222 -2.84 -33.38 -1.97
N ILE A 223 -3.80 -32.44 -2.06
CA ILE A 223 -4.71 -32.07 -0.97
C ILE A 223 -5.79 -33.15 -0.86
N ASN A 224 -5.82 -33.87 0.25
CA ASN A 224 -6.73 -35.00 0.47
C ASN A 224 -7.02 -35.19 1.97
N GLN A 225 -7.97 -36.09 2.29
CA GLN A 225 -8.42 -36.30 3.67
C GLN A 225 -7.28 -36.69 4.62
N ALA A 226 -6.34 -37.54 4.18
CA ALA A 226 -5.22 -37.95 5.02
C ALA A 226 -4.23 -36.81 5.32
N LEU A 227 -4.16 -35.77 4.49
CA LEU A 227 -3.43 -34.53 4.80
C LEU A 227 -4.20 -33.69 5.84
N ILE A 228 -5.51 -33.58 5.70
CA ILE A 228 -6.38 -32.84 6.63
C ILE A 228 -6.39 -33.52 8.01
N ASP A 229 -6.50 -34.84 8.08
CA ASP A 229 -6.53 -35.60 9.34
C ASP A 229 -5.28 -35.37 10.22
N GLN A 230 -4.13 -35.13 9.59
CA GLN A 230 -2.86 -34.80 10.26
C GLN A 230 -2.82 -33.37 10.85
N ALA A 231 -3.72 -32.48 10.44
CA ALA A 231 -3.74 -31.10 10.89
C ALA A 231 -4.39 -30.95 12.30
N PRO A 232 -4.07 -29.87 13.05
CA PRO A 232 -4.74 -29.54 14.30
C PRO A 232 -6.25 -29.39 14.14
N GLU A 233 -7.00 -29.63 15.23
CA GLU A 233 -8.46 -29.54 15.22
C GLU A 233 -8.98 -28.16 14.77
N SER A 234 -8.32 -27.07 15.15
CA SER A 234 -8.66 -25.71 14.72
C SER A 234 -8.50 -25.48 13.21
N VAL A 235 -7.57 -26.20 12.57
CA VAL A 235 -7.40 -26.20 11.12
C VAL A 235 -8.50 -27.04 10.47
N ARG A 236 -8.71 -28.29 10.93
CA ARG A 236 -9.71 -29.22 10.37
C ARG A 236 -11.14 -28.68 10.47
N ALA A 237 -11.47 -27.96 11.54
CA ALA A 237 -12.76 -27.30 11.74
C ALA A 237 -13.02 -26.15 10.74
N GLN A 238 -12.01 -25.74 9.96
CA GLN A 238 -12.10 -24.69 8.94
C GLN A 238 -11.78 -25.21 7.52
N THR A 239 -11.96 -26.52 7.30
CA THR A 239 -11.83 -27.17 6.00
C THR A 239 -13.07 -28.00 5.65
N ASP A 240 -13.57 -27.87 4.42
CA ASP A 240 -14.55 -28.77 3.82
C ASP A 240 -13.99 -29.33 2.49
N LEU A 241 -13.44 -30.54 2.54
CA LEU A 241 -12.91 -31.23 1.35
C LEU A 241 -14.01 -31.64 0.35
N VAL A 242 -15.26 -31.80 0.80
CA VAL A 242 -16.38 -32.16 -0.09
C VAL A 242 -16.73 -30.96 -0.98
N ARG A 243 -16.81 -29.76 -0.38
CA ARG A 243 -16.94 -28.47 -1.07
C ARG A 243 -15.63 -27.92 -1.63
N GLY A 244 -14.48 -28.53 -1.33
CA GLY A 244 -13.15 -28.05 -1.70
C GLY A 244 -12.82 -26.65 -1.15
N HIS A 245 -13.41 -26.28 -0.02
CA HIS A 245 -13.38 -24.94 0.56
C HIS A 245 -12.53 -24.91 1.83
N PHE A 246 -11.64 -23.93 1.92
CA PHE A 246 -10.66 -23.79 2.99
C PHE A 246 -10.59 -22.33 3.42
N TRP A 247 -10.88 -22.03 4.69
CA TRP A 247 -10.93 -20.65 5.21
C TRP A 247 -10.09 -20.49 6.47
N GLU A 248 -9.62 -19.26 6.74
CA GLU A 248 -8.85 -18.90 7.94
C GLU A 248 -7.71 -19.89 8.25
N GLN A 249 -7.68 -20.56 9.42
CA GLN A 249 -6.63 -21.54 9.74
C GLN A 249 -6.68 -22.77 8.83
N GLY A 250 -7.84 -23.12 8.27
CA GLY A 250 -8.02 -24.18 7.30
C GLY A 250 -7.20 -24.00 6.03
N GLN A 251 -6.86 -22.76 5.67
CA GLN A 251 -5.94 -22.48 4.57
C GLN A 251 -4.56 -23.11 4.79
N ALA A 252 -4.13 -23.40 6.03
CA ALA A 252 -2.80 -23.95 6.34
C ALA A 252 -2.48 -25.29 5.64
N VAL A 253 -3.49 -26.07 5.21
CA VAL A 253 -3.28 -27.33 4.46
C VAL A 253 -3.13 -27.14 2.95
N VAL A 254 -3.52 -25.98 2.40
CA VAL A 254 -3.51 -25.70 0.95
C VAL A 254 -2.53 -24.59 0.57
N PHE A 255 -2.40 -23.55 1.40
CA PHE A 255 -1.59 -22.36 1.15
C PHE A 255 -0.12 -22.70 0.83
N PRO A 256 0.57 -23.65 1.53
CA PRO A 256 1.98 -23.94 1.25
C PRO A 256 2.27 -24.51 -0.15
N SER A 257 1.32 -25.18 -0.79
CA SER A 257 1.44 -25.71 -2.15
C SER A 257 0.89 -24.73 -3.18
N VAL A 258 -0.32 -24.21 -2.94
CA VAL A 258 -1.02 -23.23 -3.79
C VAL A 258 -0.20 -21.95 -3.99
N PHE A 259 0.34 -21.37 -2.91
CA PHE A 259 1.12 -20.13 -2.94
C PHE A 259 2.50 -20.33 -3.58
N LYS A 260 3.07 -21.55 -3.49
CA LYS A 260 4.37 -21.89 -4.09
C LYS A 260 4.32 -22.00 -5.62
N ASP A 261 3.20 -22.46 -6.18
CA ASP A 261 2.96 -22.51 -7.63
C ASP A 261 2.61 -21.11 -8.18
N LEU A 262 1.81 -20.34 -7.44
CA LEU A 262 1.44 -18.98 -7.82
C LEU A 262 2.62 -17.99 -7.75
N PHE A 263 3.30 -17.87 -6.60
CA PHE A 263 4.39 -16.90 -6.36
C PHE A 263 5.75 -17.38 -6.89
N THR A 264 5.80 -17.79 -8.15
CA THR A 264 7.09 -17.88 -8.86
C THR A 264 7.67 -16.47 -9.04
N PRO A 265 9.01 -16.29 -8.96
CA PRO A 265 9.62 -14.96 -9.12
C PRO A 265 9.27 -14.27 -10.45
N SER A 266 9.07 -15.03 -11.53
CA SER A 266 8.65 -14.51 -12.83
C SER A 266 7.21 -13.96 -12.82
N ARG A 267 6.24 -14.71 -12.29
CA ARG A 267 4.86 -14.21 -12.14
C ARG A 267 4.82 -12.98 -11.22
N TYR A 268 5.49 -13.05 -10.07
CA TYR A 268 5.45 -12.00 -9.06
C TYR A 268 6.13 -10.68 -9.48
N LEU A 269 7.31 -10.74 -10.12
CA LEU A 269 7.98 -9.52 -10.61
C LEU A 269 7.21 -8.89 -11.78
N GLY A 270 6.64 -9.70 -12.69
CA GLY A 270 5.78 -9.20 -13.77
C GLY A 270 4.47 -8.59 -13.29
N ALA A 271 3.89 -9.10 -12.20
CA ALA A 271 2.73 -8.49 -11.55
C ALA A 271 3.09 -7.23 -10.76
N LEU A 272 4.25 -7.17 -10.10
CA LEU A 272 4.73 -5.95 -9.46
C LEU A 272 4.94 -4.81 -10.46
N GLN A 273 5.46 -5.08 -11.67
CA GLN A 273 5.55 -4.07 -12.72
C GLN A 273 4.16 -3.50 -13.08
N GLN A 274 3.18 -4.38 -13.29
CA GLN A 274 1.80 -3.95 -13.55
C GLN A 274 1.19 -3.14 -12.40
N VAL A 275 1.57 -3.40 -11.13
CA VAL A 275 1.16 -2.60 -9.97
C VAL A 275 1.84 -1.22 -9.96
N GLU A 276 3.12 -1.13 -10.34
CA GLU A 276 3.83 0.13 -10.51
C GLU A 276 3.18 0.98 -11.62
N ASP A 277 2.97 0.39 -12.80
CA ASP A 277 2.32 1.01 -13.96
C ASP A 277 0.89 1.46 -13.61
N TYR A 278 0.14 0.66 -12.85
CA TYR A 278 -1.22 0.96 -12.39
C TYR A 278 -1.26 2.14 -11.41
N TRP A 279 -0.37 2.19 -10.42
CA TRP A 279 -0.30 3.32 -9.49
C TRP A 279 0.22 4.60 -10.15
N HIS A 280 1.09 4.48 -11.16
CA HIS A 280 1.51 5.63 -11.98
C HIS A 280 0.36 6.16 -12.84
N ALA A 281 -0.40 5.28 -13.50
CA ALA A 281 -1.61 5.63 -14.25
C ALA A 281 -2.71 6.21 -13.34
N ALA A 282 -2.75 5.83 -12.07
CA ALA A 282 -3.60 6.45 -11.05
C ALA A 282 -3.14 7.86 -10.61
N GLY A 283 -1.98 8.33 -11.08
CA GLY A 283 -1.40 9.64 -10.79
C GLY A 283 -0.63 9.73 -9.47
N SER A 284 -0.25 8.59 -8.91
CA SER A 284 0.31 8.50 -7.55
C SER A 284 1.80 8.87 -7.53
N THR A 285 2.23 9.58 -6.48
CA THR A 285 3.63 9.98 -6.24
C THR A 285 4.18 9.48 -4.90
N LEU A 286 3.32 8.97 -4.02
CA LEU A 286 3.72 8.29 -2.79
C LEU A 286 2.72 7.18 -2.45
N ILE A 287 3.25 6.01 -2.12
CA ILE A 287 2.52 4.83 -1.62
C ILE A 287 3.05 4.51 -0.22
N ALA A 288 2.19 4.02 0.68
CA ALA A 288 2.64 3.38 1.91
C ALA A 288 2.01 1.99 2.11
N GLU A 289 2.81 1.04 2.62
CA GLU A 289 2.41 -0.35 2.89
C GLU A 289 2.47 -0.65 4.40
N PRO A 290 1.35 -0.49 5.14
CA PRO A 290 1.39 -0.51 6.60
C PRO A 290 0.95 -1.85 7.20
N GLY A 291 1.89 -2.53 7.86
CA GLY A 291 1.73 -3.92 8.29
C GLY A 291 1.94 -4.92 7.15
N GLY A 292 2.67 -4.52 6.10
CA GLY A 292 3.11 -5.41 5.04
C GLY A 292 3.91 -6.61 5.55
N LEU A 293 4.02 -7.64 4.72
CA LEU A 293 4.61 -8.92 5.10
C LEU A 293 6.06 -8.75 5.57
N VAL A 294 6.32 -9.04 6.85
CA VAL A 294 7.62 -8.95 7.54
C VAL A 294 8.63 -10.03 7.12
N SER A 295 8.74 -10.26 5.82
CA SER A 295 9.73 -11.12 5.18
C SER A 295 10.74 -10.24 4.46
N PRO A 296 11.99 -10.11 4.96
CA PRO A 296 13.05 -9.39 4.26
C PRO A 296 13.33 -9.94 2.85
N ALA A 297 13.01 -11.22 2.60
CA ALA A 297 13.10 -11.82 1.27
C ALA A 297 12.01 -11.31 0.31
N LEU A 298 10.79 -11.07 0.79
CA LEU A 298 9.72 -10.51 -0.05
C LEU A 298 9.92 -9.01 -0.29
N ILE A 299 10.35 -8.26 0.73
CA ILE A 299 10.77 -6.86 0.57
C ILE A 299 11.93 -6.77 -0.44
N ALA A 300 12.90 -7.68 -0.39
CA ALA A 300 13.97 -7.76 -1.38
C ALA A 300 13.54 -8.19 -2.80
N MET A 301 12.31 -8.72 -2.96
CA MET A 301 11.67 -8.94 -4.27
C MET A 301 10.90 -7.68 -4.72
N GLN A 302 10.10 -7.06 -3.83
CA GLN A 302 9.41 -5.79 -4.08
C GLN A 302 10.38 -4.69 -4.53
N ASN A 303 11.55 -4.58 -3.87
CA ASN A 303 12.60 -3.62 -4.20
C ASN A 303 13.24 -3.79 -5.60
N GLN A 304 13.02 -4.91 -6.30
CA GLN A 304 13.54 -5.09 -7.67
C GLN A 304 12.72 -4.34 -8.72
N VAL A 305 11.50 -3.91 -8.36
CA VAL A 305 10.62 -3.05 -9.15
C VAL A 305 10.50 -1.71 -8.42
N MET A 306 9.75 -1.69 -7.31
CA MET A 306 9.39 -0.50 -6.50
C MET A 306 10.59 0.26 -5.89
N GLY A 307 11.80 -0.30 -5.97
CA GLY A 307 13.03 0.28 -5.47
C GLY A 307 13.92 0.90 -6.54
N ASP A 308 13.61 0.75 -7.83
CA ASP A 308 14.46 1.27 -8.90
C ASP A 308 14.46 2.81 -8.92
N ALA A 309 15.52 3.40 -9.47
CA ALA A 309 15.60 4.85 -9.65
C ALA A 309 14.54 5.38 -10.62
N ALA A 310 14.05 4.54 -11.55
CA ALA A 310 12.98 4.87 -12.49
C ALA A 310 11.60 5.02 -11.83
N THR A 311 11.34 4.43 -10.65
CA THR A 311 10.00 4.36 -10.06
C THR A 311 9.32 5.74 -9.95
N PRO A 312 8.05 5.88 -10.39
CA PRO A 312 7.35 7.16 -10.51
C PRO A 312 6.76 7.69 -9.19
N PHE A 313 6.96 6.97 -8.08
CA PHE A 313 6.58 7.33 -6.72
C PHE A 313 7.63 6.89 -5.69
N ARG A 314 7.50 7.30 -4.43
CA ARG A 314 8.18 6.63 -3.29
C ARG A 314 7.25 5.61 -2.65
N MET A 315 7.79 4.49 -2.16
CA MET A 315 7.03 3.48 -1.43
C MET A 315 7.55 3.35 0.01
N TYR A 316 6.66 3.50 1.01
CA TYR A 316 7.02 3.50 2.42
C TYR A 316 6.38 2.36 3.21
N TYR A 317 7.18 1.40 3.68
CA TYR A 317 6.71 0.37 4.60
C TYR A 317 6.49 0.94 6.02
N ILE A 318 5.46 0.45 6.70
CA ILE A 318 5.29 0.60 8.15
C ILE A 318 5.29 -0.81 8.77
N ALA A 319 6.12 -1.04 9.78
CA ALA A 319 6.34 -2.39 10.32
C ALA A 319 5.09 -2.98 11.00
N ASP A 320 4.87 -4.28 10.84
CA ASP A 320 3.85 -5.04 11.57
C ASP A 320 4.28 -5.29 13.03
N GLY A 321 3.76 -4.45 13.94
CA GLY A 321 4.03 -4.58 15.37
C GLY A 321 3.28 -5.74 16.03
N LYS A 322 2.19 -6.24 15.45
CA LYS A 322 1.49 -7.45 15.94
C LYS A 322 2.44 -8.65 15.81
N THR A 323 3.00 -8.85 14.62
CA THR A 323 3.88 -10.00 14.37
C THR A 323 5.23 -9.88 15.08
N VAL A 324 5.80 -8.68 15.24
CA VAL A 324 7.03 -8.49 16.03
C VAL A 324 6.78 -8.78 17.52
N VAL A 325 5.72 -8.22 18.13
CA VAL A 325 5.39 -8.47 19.56
C VAL A 325 5.02 -9.93 19.83
N ALA A 326 4.45 -10.64 18.85
CA ALA A 326 4.14 -12.06 18.97
C ALA A 326 5.37 -12.99 18.85
N ARG A 327 6.47 -12.53 18.23
CA ARG A 327 7.69 -13.33 17.97
C ARG A 327 8.82 -13.11 18.98
N TYR A 328 8.92 -11.92 19.59
CA TYR A 328 10.08 -11.51 20.36
C TYR A 328 9.74 -11.10 21.79
N PRO A 329 10.66 -11.29 22.76
CA PRO A 329 10.46 -10.81 24.12
C PRO A 329 10.47 -9.27 24.16
N VAL A 330 9.80 -8.70 25.18
CA VAL A 330 9.42 -7.27 25.24
C VAL A 330 10.62 -6.32 25.14
N ASP A 331 11.78 -6.71 25.64
CA ASP A 331 13.05 -5.98 25.59
C ASP A 331 13.70 -5.96 24.20
N ARG A 332 13.35 -6.91 23.32
CA ARG A 332 13.84 -7.00 21.93
C ARG A 332 12.90 -6.33 20.91
N VAL A 333 11.61 -6.18 21.20
CA VAL A 333 10.57 -5.73 20.23
C VAL A 333 10.99 -4.50 19.42
N ILE A 334 11.53 -3.46 20.05
CA ILE A 334 11.90 -2.22 19.35
C ILE A 334 13.12 -2.42 18.44
N GLU A 335 14.16 -3.12 18.91
CA GLU A 335 15.35 -3.44 18.12
C GLU A 335 14.98 -4.29 16.88
N GLU A 336 14.15 -5.32 17.05
CA GLU A 336 13.72 -6.17 15.94
C GLU A 336 12.73 -5.46 14.99
N THR A 337 12.04 -4.41 15.46
CA THR A 337 11.25 -3.52 14.58
C THR A 337 12.18 -2.68 13.70
N GLU A 338 13.24 -2.13 14.28
CA GLU A 338 14.18 -1.23 13.58
C GLU A 338 15.15 -2.00 12.67
N ASN A 339 15.45 -3.27 12.99
CA ASN A 339 16.21 -4.18 12.13
C ASN A 339 15.57 -4.34 10.73
N LEU A 340 14.23 -4.34 10.64
CA LEU A 340 13.50 -4.42 9.36
C LEU A 340 13.80 -3.26 8.42
N PHE A 341 14.16 -2.07 8.93
CA PHE A 341 14.32 -0.87 8.12
C PHE A 341 15.46 -1.01 7.10
N SER A 342 16.45 -1.87 7.41
CA SER A 342 17.58 -2.21 6.51
C SER A 342 17.19 -3.02 5.27
N ALA A 343 15.96 -3.55 5.21
CA ALA A 343 15.48 -4.33 4.07
C ALA A 343 15.04 -3.46 2.87
N ALA A 344 14.56 -2.24 3.12
CA ALA A 344 14.12 -1.31 2.07
C ALA A 344 15.29 -0.56 1.41
N LYS A 345 15.19 -0.26 0.11
CA LYS A 345 16.26 0.32 -0.73
C LYS A 345 15.71 1.18 -1.87
N GLY A 346 16.48 2.19 -2.26
CA GLY A 346 16.24 3.01 -3.47
C GLY A 346 15.02 3.91 -3.33
N MET A 347 13.99 3.68 -4.16
CA MET A 347 12.69 4.36 -4.01
C MET A 347 11.79 3.79 -2.92
N THR A 348 12.15 2.64 -2.32
CA THR A 348 11.50 2.14 -1.11
C THR A 348 12.21 2.59 0.18
N GLY A 349 11.45 2.77 1.25
CA GLY A 349 11.97 3.04 2.60
C GLY A 349 11.04 2.50 3.69
N PHE A 350 11.47 2.53 4.96
CA PHE A 350 10.58 2.39 6.11
C PHE A 350 10.32 3.77 6.73
N LEU A 351 9.09 4.02 7.20
CA LEU A 351 8.79 5.22 7.99
C LEU A 351 9.33 5.08 9.42
N PRO A 352 10.26 5.94 9.85
CA PRO A 352 10.91 5.80 11.16
C PRO A 352 9.92 6.06 12.29
N LYS A 353 10.00 5.25 13.35
CA LYS A 353 9.11 5.31 14.52
C LYS A 353 7.61 5.24 14.16
N GLN A 354 7.25 4.47 13.13
CA GLN A 354 5.84 4.14 12.84
C GLN A 354 5.62 2.63 12.87
N VAL A 355 4.43 2.19 13.30
CA VAL A 355 4.07 0.77 13.42
C VAL A 355 2.58 0.55 13.11
N LYS A 356 2.23 -0.60 12.50
CA LYS A 356 0.85 -1.08 12.33
C LYS A 356 0.51 -2.09 13.43
N LEU A 357 -0.66 -1.92 14.06
CA LEU A 357 -1.34 -2.90 14.92
C LEU A 357 -2.74 -3.21 14.37
N PHE A 358 -3.40 -4.23 14.92
CA PHE A 358 -4.70 -4.70 14.45
C PHE A 358 -5.63 -4.95 15.62
N ALA A 359 -6.83 -4.34 15.63
CA ALA A 359 -7.83 -4.58 16.67
C ALA A 359 -8.69 -5.81 16.32
N ASP A 360 -9.52 -5.70 15.29
CA ASP A 360 -10.61 -6.63 14.97
C ASP A 360 -10.59 -7.09 13.50
N GLY A 361 -11.50 -8.00 13.11
CA GLY A 361 -11.44 -8.71 11.82
C GLY A 361 -11.63 -7.88 10.54
N ALA A 362 -11.62 -8.60 9.41
CA ALA A 362 -11.78 -8.05 8.08
C ALA A 362 -13.25 -7.67 7.80
N ILE A 363 -13.47 -6.57 7.08
CA ILE A 363 -14.82 -6.11 6.73
C ILE A 363 -15.53 -7.08 5.78
N PHE A 364 -14.89 -7.51 4.69
CA PHE A 364 -15.51 -8.33 3.64
C PHE A 364 -15.99 -9.70 4.14
N SER A 365 -15.24 -10.32 5.05
CA SER A 365 -15.61 -11.58 5.72
C SER A 365 -16.66 -11.39 6.83
N GLN A 366 -17.13 -10.16 7.06
CA GLN A 366 -17.98 -9.76 8.19
C GLN A 366 -17.41 -10.10 9.59
N LEU A 367 -16.09 -10.26 9.76
CA LEU A 367 -15.49 -10.63 11.05
C LEU A 367 -15.12 -9.42 11.94
N MET A 368 -15.66 -8.24 11.67
CA MET A 368 -15.42 -6.99 12.44
C MET A 368 -16.02 -7.09 13.84
N LYS A 369 -15.36 -6.59 14.89
CA LYS A 369 -15.90 -6.72 16.26
C LYS A 369 -16.98 -5.67 16.52
N MET A 370 -18.24 -6.10 16.51
CA MET A 370 -19.42 -5.24 16.66
C MET A 370 -19.98 -5.33 18.09
N LYS A 371 -20.31 -4.17 18.68
CA LYS A 371 -20.74 -4.05 20.08
C LYS A 371 -22.14 -4.62 20.36
N GLU A 372 -23.00 -4.55 19.37
CA GLU A 372 -24.37 -5.08 19.39
C GLU A 372 -24.48 -6.35 18.53
N GLY A 373 -23.35 -6.92 18.11
CA GLY A 373 -23.29 -8.08 17.22
C GLY A 373 -23.93 -7.86 15.85
N TYR A 374 -24.23 -8.96 15.19
CA TYR A 374 -24.78 -9.08 13.84
C TYR A 374 -26.21 -9.65 13.89
N LEU A 375 -26.97 -9.47 12.80
CA LEU A 375 -28.38 -9.86 12.69
C LEU A 375 -28.64 -11.37 12.80
N ASP A 376 -27.60 -12.19 12.62
CA ASP A 376 -27.60 -13.65 12.78
C ASP A 376 -27.11 -14.11 14.17
N GLY A 377 -26.66 -13.17 15.02
CA GLY A 377 -26.22 -13.42 16.39
C GLY A 377 -24.71 -13.64 16.59
N HIS A 378 -23.87 -13.53 15.55
CA HIS A 378 -22.42 -13.51 15.77
C HIS A 378 -21.93 -12.11 16.18
N GLU A 379 -20.67 -11.98 16.63
CA GLU A 379 -20.09 -10.72 17.14
C GLU A 379 -18.85 -10.22 16.37
N GLY A 380 -18.31 -11.05 15.48
CA GLY A 380 -16.99 -10.87 14.87
C GLY A 380 -15.82 -11.16 15.84
N GLU A 381 -14.60 -10.96 15.33
CA GLU A 381 -13.35 -11.53 15.86
C GLU A 381 -12.29 -10.48 16.23
N TRP A 382 -11.38 -10.87 17.13
CA TRP A 382 -10.23 -10.07 17.56
C TRP A 382 -8.96 -10.47 16.79
N LEU A 383 -8.40 -9.59 15.95
CA LEU A 383 -7.10 -9.84 15.30
C LEU A 383 -5.92 -9.76 16.26
N MET A 384 -6.07 -9.07 17.38
CA MET A 384 -5.22 -9.19 18.57
C MET A 384 -6.12 -9.29 19.80
N GLN A 385 -5.91 -10.31 20.63
CA GLN A 385 -6.67 -10.42 21.88
C GLN A 385 -6.42 -9.17 22.76
N PRO A 386 -7.43 -8.62 23.47
CA PRO A 386 -7.36 -7.30 24.09
C PRO A 386 -6.14 -7.05 24.99
N GLU A 387 -5.66 -8.06 25.70
CA GLU A 387 -4.47 -7.98 26.56
C GLU A 387 -3.17 -7.85 25.75
N GLU A 388 -3.02 -8.62 24.68
CA GLU A 388 -1.88 -8.55 23.76
C GLU A 388 -1.90 -7.28 22.92
N PHE A 389 -3.09 -6.78 22.54
CA PHE A 389 -3.24 -5.46 21.93
C PHE A 389 -2.78 -4.35 22.89
N ALA A 390 -3.24 -4.36 24.15
CA ALA A 390 -2.85 -3.37 25.16
C ALA A 390 -1.33 -3.40 25.46
N LYS A 391 -0.75 -4.60 25.53
CA LYS A 391 0.69 -4.85 25.66
C LYS A 391 1.47 -4.27 24.48
N ALA A 392 1.09 -4.59 23.23
CA ALA A 392 1.74 -4.08 22.03
C ALA A 392 1.66 -2.55 21.92
N PHE A 393 0.45 -1.98 22.11
CA PHE A 393 0.23 -0.54 22.11
C PHE A 393 1.14 0.15 23.13
N ARG A 394 1.21 -0.36 24.37
CA ARG A 394 2.06 0.20 25.44
C ARG A 394 3.54 0.22 25.08
N ILE A 395 4.06 -0.87 24.51
CA ILE A 395 5.49 -1.00 24.14
C ILE A 395 5.87 0.06 23.10
N TYR A 396 5.10 0.16 22.02
CA TYR A 396 5.37 1.14 20.97
C TYR A 396 5.09 2.58 21.39
N TRP A 397 4.06 2.81 22.22
CA TRP A 397 3.75 4.13 22.78
C TRP A 397 4.90 4.69 23.62
N ASP A 398 5.44 3.88 24.54
CA ASP A 398 6.57 4.25 25.41
C ASP A 398 7.88 4.41 24.64
N ALA A 399 8.04 3.69 23.52
CA ALA A 399 9.17 3.85 22.60
C ALA A 399 9.03 5.06 21.63
N GLY A 400 7.99 5.88 21.81
CA GLY A 400 7.75 7.10 21.03
C GLY A 400 7.15 6.88 19.63
N TYR A 401 6.72 5.67 19.28
CA TYR A 401 6.19 5.37 17.95
C TYR A 401 4.82 6.04 17.71
N GLN A 402 4.56 6.44 16.46
CA GLN A 402 3.21 6.61 15.95
C GLN A 402 2.60 5.23 15.67
N ILE A 403 1.35 5.03 16.07
CA ILE A 403 0.67 3.75 15.94
C ILE A 403 -0.48 3.91 14.94
N HIS A 404 -0.41 3.16 13.84
CA HIS A 404 -1.47 2.97 12.85
C HIS A 404 -2.23 1.70 13.21
N ILE A 405 -3.57 1.72 13.21
CA ILE A 405 -4.37 0.65 13.82
C ILE A 405 -5.50 0.26 12.88
N HIS A 406 -5.47 -0.98 12.38
CA HIS A 406 -6.61 -1.57 11.67
C HIS A 406 -7.80 -1.66 12.62
N GLN A 407 -8.92 -1.03 12.24
CA GLN A 407 -10.17 -1.03 12.98
C GLN A 407 -11.36 -1.00 12.01
N ASN A 408 -12.25 -1.99 12.09
CA ASN A 408 -13.47 -2.04 11.28
C ASN A 408 -14.75 -1.98 12.10
N GLY A 409 -14.82 -2.65 13.25
CA GLY A 409 -16.03 -2.74 14.08
C GLY A 409 -16.04 -1.74 15.23
N ASP A 410 -17.22 -1.38 15.72
CA ASP A 410 -17.37 -0.31 16.71
C ASP A 410 -16.91 -0.72 18.13
N ALA A 411 -16.99 -2.02 18.49
CA ALA A 411 -16.31 -2.52 19.69
C ALA A 411 -14.78 -2.61 19.50
N GLY A 412 -14.33 -2.83 18.25
CA GLY A 412 -12.94 -2.63 17.84
C GLY A 412 -12.46 -1.21 18.18
N LEU A 413 -13.22 -0.19 17.81
CA LEU A 413 -12.88 1.21 18.11
C LEU A 413 -12.92 1.53 19.62
N ASP A 414 -13.85 0.95 20.37
CA ASP A 414 -13.85 1.10 21.84
C ASP A 414 -12.55 0.56 22.46
N LEU A 415 -12.05 -0.60 22.02
CA LEU A 415 -10.75 -1.15 22.46
C LEU A 415 -9.57 -0.21 22.13
N VAL A 416 -9.58 0.42 20.95
CA VAL A 416 -8.49 1.30 20.53
C VAL A 416 -8.48 2.61 21.34
N LEU A 417 -9.64 3.26 21.47
CA LEU A 417 -9.77 4.52 22.21
C LEU A 417 -9.50 4.33 23.71
N ASP A 418 -9.88 3.19 24.28
CA ASP A 418 -9.51 2.81 25.65
C ASP A 418 -7.99 2.73 25.85
N ASN A 419 -7.27 2.08 24.93
CA ASN A 419 -5.82 1.96 25.05
C ASN A 419 -5.09 3.27 24.77
N LEU A 420 -5.60 4.12 23.88
CA LEU A 420 -5.09 5.47 23.70
C LEU A 420 -5.28 6.31 24.97
N GLU A 421 -6.47 6.35 25.55
CA GLU A 421 -6.78 7.11 26.76
C GLU A 421 -5.96 6.64 27.98
N ARG A 422 -5.82 5.32 28.18
CA ARG A 422 -4.97 4.75 29.24
C ARG A 422 -3.49 5.14 29.09
N ASN A 423 -2.99 5.21 27.86
CA ASN A 423 -1.60 5.56 27.61
C ASN A 423 -1.36 7.08 27.65
N MET A 424 -2.29 7.90 27.16
CA MET A 424 -2.27 9.36 27.35
C MET A 424 -2.29 9.75 28.83
N ASN A 425 -3.09 9.08 29.66
CA ASN A 425 -3.13 9.34 31.10
C ASN A 425 -1.85 8.92 31.86
N ARG A 426 -1.08 7.96 31.33
CA ARG A 426 0.13 7.41 31.97
C ARG A 426 1.44 8.04 31.46
N ASN A 427 1.49 8.34 30.17
CA ASN A 427 2.65 8.87 29.46
C ASN A 427 2.15 9.82 28.35
N PRO A 428 1.74 11.06 28.70
CA PRO A 428 1.10 11.98 27.76
C PRO A 428 2.00 12.34 26.58
N ARG A 429 1.42 12.45 25.38
CA ARG A 429 2.11 12.86 24.16
C ARG A 429 1.22 13.80 23.36
N GLU A 430 1.65 15.03 23.13
CA GLU A 430 0.85 16.04 22.41
C GLU A 430 0.70 15.66 20.92
N ASP A 431 1.79 15.61 20.16
CA ASP A 431 1.78 15.21 18.75
C ASP A 431 2.00 13.69 18.60
N HIS A 432 1.06 12.87 19.06
CA HIS A 432 1.13 11.40 18.89
C HIS A 432 0.62 10.92 17.51
N ARG A 433 -0.45 11.53 16.97
CA ARG A 433 -1.12 11.17 15.70
C ARG A 433 -1.43 9.68 15.56
N THR A 434 -2.02 9.07 16.58
CA THR A 434 -2.52 7.68 16.48
C THR A 434 -3.55 7.61 15.36
N VAL A 435 -3.31 6.75 14.36
CA VAL A 435 -4.14 6.67 13.16
C VAL A 435 -5.08 5.48 13.28
N ILE A 436 -6.38 5.75 13.27
CA ILE A 436 -7.41 4.73 13.08
C ILE A 436 -7.54 4.47 11.59
N VAL A 437 -7.33 3.23 11.18
CA VAL A 437 -7.24 2.83 9.77
C VAL A 437 -8.47 2.01 9.39
N HIS A 438 -8.96 2.20 8.17
CA HIS A 438 -10.19 1.69 7.57
C HIS A 438 -11.44 2.39 8.09
N PHE A 439 -11.63 2.43 9.42
CA PHE A 439 -12.72 3.14 10.11
C PHE A 439 -14.12 2.74 9.60
N GLY A 440 -14.29 1.43 9.33
CA GLY A 440 -15.49 0.85 8.71
C GLY A 440 -16.79 1.22 9.44
N PHE A 441 -16.85 0.95 10.73
CA PHE A 441 -17.95 1.27 11.63
C PHE A 441 -17.45 1.97 12.89
N SER A 442 -18.24 2.93 13.33
CA SER A 442 -18.08 3.68 14.56
C SER A 442 -19.38 4.37 14.91
N ARG A 443 -19.48 4.90 16.12
CA ARG A 443 -20.65 5.64 16.64
C ARG A 443 -20.32 7.13 16.84
N PRO A 444 -21.32 8.04 16.93
CA PRO A 444 -21.06 9.46 17.16
C PRO A 444 -20.25 9.74 18.43
N ASP A 445 -20.53 9.04 19.54
CA ASP A 445 -19.80 9.17 20.81
C ASP A 445 -18.30 8.84 20.69
N GLN A 446 -17.95 7.96 19.73
CA GLN A 446 -16.57 7.57 19.46
C GLN A 446 -15.84 8.60 18.60
N VAL A 447 -16.53 9.32 17.70
CA VAL A 447 -15.94 10.46 16.99
C VAL A 447 -15.59 11.56 17.97
N ASP A 448 -16.52 11.91 18.87
CA ASP A 448 -16.28 12.91 19.92
C ASP A 448 -15.13 12.48 20.85
N ARG A 449 -15.04 11.20 21.21
CA ARG A 449 -13.94 10.65 22.04
C ARG A 449 -12.61 10.65 21.30
N LEU A 450 -12.59 10.26 20.03
CA LEU A 450 -11.42 10.27 19.15
C LEU A 450 -10.84 11.68 19.00
N ALA A 451 -11.69 12.67 18.74
CA ALA A 451 -11.29 14.08 18.62
C ALA A 451 -10.69 14.62 19.92
N ARG A 452 -11.31 14.33 21.08
CA ARG A 452 -10.76 14.71 22.40
C ARG A 452 -9.42 14.03 22.73
N LEU A 453 -9.16 12.86 22.15
CA LEU A 453 -7.94 12.08 22.38
C LEU A 453 -6.82 12.33 21.35
N GLY A 454 -6.98 13.29 20.43
CA GLY A 454 -5.93 13.66 19.45
C GLY A 454 -5.63 12.61 18.37
N ALA A 455 -6.45 11.55 18.26
CA ALA A 455 -6.33 10.57 17.20
C ALA A 455 -6.87 11.10 15.87
N ILE A 456 -6.34 10.56 14.77
CA ILE A 456 -6.70 10.91 13.39
C ILE A 456 -7.15 9.67 12.62
N VAL A 457 -7.75 9.87 11.44
CA VAL A 457 -8.36 8.77 10.67
C VAL A 457 -7.70 8.65 9.30
N SER A 458 -7.40 7.42 8.88
CA SER A 458 -7.32 7.08 7.45
C SER A 458 -8.45 6.12 7.11
N ALA A 459 -9.32 6.51 6.19
CA ALA A 459 -10.56 5.81 5.91
C ALA A 459 -10.54 5.14 4.54
N ASN A 460 -11.30 4.04 4.40
CA ASN A 460 -11.57 3.45 3.10
C ASN A 460 -12.93 3.95 2.56
N PRO A 461 -12.98 4.96 1.67
CA PRO A 461 -14.24 5.53 1.20
C PRO A 461 -14.96 4.62 0.19
N PHE A 462 -14.35 3.53 -0.25
CA PHE A 462 -14.95 2.60 -1.21
C PHE A 462 -15.90 1.60 -0.54
N TYR A 463 -15.68 1.28 0.74
CA TYR A 463 -16.58 0.40 1.49
C TYR A 463 -18.07 0.81 1.41
N PRO A 464 -18.50 2.07 1.65
CA PRO A 464 -19.90 2.47 1.48
C PRO A 464 -20.43 2.38 0.04
N ILE A 465 -19.57 2.32 -0.98
CA ILE A 465 -19.98 2.19 -2.39
C ILE A 465 -20.48 0.77 -2.68
N VAL A 466 -19.73 -0.25 -2.22
CA VAL A 466 -20.01 -1.66 -2.53
C VAL A 466 -20.70 -2.42 -1.39
N LEU A 467 -20.52 -2.02 -0.12
CA LEU A 467 -21.00 -2.76 1.04
C LEU A 467 -22.28 -2.22 1.70
N ALA A 468 -22.57 -0.91 1.61
CA ALA A 468 -23.70 -0.33 2.35
C ALA A 468 -25.04 -1.01 2.02
N ASP A 469 -25.35 -1.24 0.74
CA ASP A 469 -26.59 -1.89 0.31
C ASP A 469 -26.68 -3.40 0.68
N PRO A 470 -25.68 -4.27 0.40
CA PRO A 470 -25.75 -5.66 0.84
C PRO A 470 -25.71 -5.80 2.36
N TYR A 471 -24.91 -5.00 3.08
CA TYR A 471 -24.82 -5.11 4.54
C TYR A 471 -26.05 -4.51 5.25
N SER A 472 -26.82 -3.67 4.56
CA SER A 472 -28.18 -3.30 4.98
C SER A 472 -29.15 -4.48 5.01
N ARG A 473 -28.85 -5.57 4.28
CA ARG A 473 -29.68 -6.79 4.18
C ARG A 473 -29.11 -7.98 4.95
N VAL A 474 -27.77 -8.10 5.03
CA VAL A 474 -27.07 -9.25 5.63
C VAL A 474 -26.06 -8.78 6.68
N GLY A 475 -26.11 -9.38 7.87
CA GLY A 475 -25.16 -9.15 8.95
C GLY A 475 -25.37 -7.85 9.74
N ILE A 476 -25.32 -6.67 9.10
CA ILE A 476 -25.22 -5.39 9.83
C ILE A 476 -26.58 -4.71 10.04
N GLY A 477 -27.45 -4.69 9.04
CA GLY A 477 -28.73 -3.98 9.05
C GLY A 477 -28.63 -2.51 8.61
N PRO A 478 -29.75 -1.90 8.16
CA PRO A 478 -29.72 -0.70 7.33
C PRO A 478 -29.21 0.56 8.06
N GLU A 479 -29.62 0.77 9.32
CA GLU A 479 -29.23 1.94 10.11
C GLU A 479 -27.71 2.04 10.28
N ARG A 480 -27.06 0.91 10.64
CA ARG A 480 -25.61 0.84 10.82
C ARG A 480 -24.88 0.84 9.46
N ALA A 481 -25.36 0.05 8.49
CA ALA A 481 -24.68 -0.12 7.19
C ALA A 481 -24.67 1.14 6.32
N GLN A 482 -25.72 1.99 6.36
CA GLN A 482 -25.77 3.20 5.54
C GLN A 482 -24.88 4.32 6.10
N GLU A 483 -24.63 4.37 7.41
CA GLU A 483 -23.74 5.34 8.07
C GLU A 483 -22.30 4.82 8.25
N MET A 484 -21.91 3.73 7.58
CA MET A 484 -20.53 3.22 7.59
C MET A 484 -19.53 4.25 7.06
N VAL A 485 -18.29 4.22 7.57
CA VAL A 485 -17.20 5.13 7.21
C VAL A 485 -17.65 6.59 7.34
N ARG A 486 -17.94 7.02 8.58
CA ARG A 486 -18.54 8.32 8.93
C ARG A 486 -17.59 9.53 8.85
N ILE A 487 -16.82 9.62 7.77
CA ILE A 487 -15.79 10.66 7.55
C ILE A 487 -16.33 12.09 7.59
N GLY A 488 -17.61 12.32 7.28
CA GLY A 488 -18.23 13.63 7.43
C GLY A 488 -18.37 14.06 8.90
N ASP A 489 -18.67 13.14 9.83
CA ASP A 489 -18.64 13.43 11.27
C ASP A 489 -17.22 13.75 11.74
N VAL A 490 -16.22 12.98 11.29
CA VAL A 490 -14.81 13.16 11.67
C VAL A 490 -14.30 14.55 11.24
N VAL A 491 -14.54 14.95 9.99
CA VAL A 491 -14.14 16.29 9.51
C VAL A 491 -14.95 17.40 10.19
N ARG A 492 -16.22 17.19 10.56
CA ARG A 492 -17.01 18.13 11.38
C ARG A 492 -16.46 18.28 12.80
N ALA A 493 -15.83 17.25 13.35
CA ALA A 493 -15.15 17.29 14.65
C ALA A 493 -13.75 17.94 14.59
N GLY A 494 -13.32 18.43 13.43
CA GLY A 494 -12.01 19.09 13.25
C GLY A 494 -10.83 18.13 13.18
N VAL A 495 -11.09 16.84 12.92
CA VAL A 495 -10.06 15.79 12.87
C VAL A 495 -9.55 15.58 11.45
N SER A 496 -8.24 15.40 11.30
CA SER A 496 -7.59 15.06 10.03
C SER A 496 -8.07 13.70 9.50
N VAL A 497 -8.44 13.68 8.21
CA VAL A 497 -8.88 12.48 7.49
C VAL A 497 -8.05 12.32 6.22
N SER A 498 -7.39 11.18 6.08
CA SER A 498 -6.84 10.71 4.81
C SER A 498 -7.70 9.58 4.22
N LEU A 499 -7.52 9.28 2.93
CA LEU A 499 -8.21 8.19 2.23
C LEU A 499 -7.19 7.17 1.68
N HIS A 500 -7.59 5.89 1.64
CA HIS A 500 -6.82 4.80 1.03
C HIS A 500 -7.72 3.76 0.35
N ALA A 501 -7.16 2.91 -0.50
CA ALA A 501 -7.89 1.80 -1.11
C ALA A 501 -7.70 0.47 -0.37
N ASP A 502 -6.59 0.28 0.37
CA ASP A 502 -6.25 -1.01 0.98
C ASP A 502 -6.13 -2.11 -0.10
N MET A 503 -5.59 -1.76 -1.27
CA MET A 503 -5.55 -2.57 -2.48
C MET A 503 -4.91 -3.94 -2.20
N PRO A 504 -5.59 -5.05 -2.54
CA PRO A 504 -6.71 -5.14 -3.50
C PRO A 504 -8.12 -5.05 -2.88
N MET A 505 -8.30 -4.65 -1.62
CA MET A 505 -9.63 -4.52 -1.00
C MET A 505 -10.52 -3.45 -1.66
N ALA A 506 -9.91 -2.47 -2.34
CA ALA A 506 -10.51 -1.62 -3.36
C ALA A 506 -9.48 -1.30 -4.47
N PRO A 507 -9.90 -0.75 -5.62
CA PRO A 507 -8.97 -0.29 -6.65
C PRO A 507 -8.12 0.89 -6.14
N GLY A 508 -6.80 0.80 -6.26
CA GLY A 508 -5.78 1.72 -5.72
C GLY A 508 -5.69 3.09 -6.39
N GLN A 509 -6.82 3.70 -6.75
CA GLN A 509 -6.91 4.93 -7.55
C GLN A 509 -7.36 6.13 -6.71
N PRO A 510 -6.50 7.09 -6.36
CA PRO A 510 -6.85 8.19 -5.45
C PRO A 510 -8.04 9.04 -5.93
N LEU A 511 -8.21 9.24 -7.25
CA LEU A 511 -9.37 9.96 -7.80
C LEU A 511 -10.69 9.16 -7.67
N LEU A 512 -10.64 7.82 -7.72
CA LEU A 512 -11.80 6.97 -7.39
C LEU A 512 -12.15 7.07 -5.90
N LEU A 513 -11.14 7.12 -5.01
CA LEU A 513 -11.35 7.31 -3.57
C LEU A 513 -11.97 8.68 -3.27
N MET A 514 -11.47 9.74 -3.91
CA MET A 514 -12.03 11.09 -3.84
C MET A 514 -13.47 11.12 -4.34
N SER A 515 -13.75 10.55 -5.51
CA SER A 515 -15.11 10.42 -6.04
C SER A 515 -16.03 9.66 -5.08
N SER A 516 -15.54 8.56 -4.48
CA SER A 516 -16.29 7.76 -3.52
C SER A 516 -16.63 8.56 -2.26
N ALA A 517 -15.68 9.33 -1.71
CA ALA A 517 -15.89 10.16 -0.53
C ALA A 517 -16.83 11.36 -0.77
N VAL A 518 -16.81 11.96 -1.97
CA VAL A 518 -17.68 13.09 -2.32
C VAL A 518 -19.08 12.63 -2.71
N ASN A 519 -19.20 11.61 -3.57
CA ASN A 519 -20.48 11.17 -4.10
C ASN A 519 -21.21 10.22 -3.14
N ARG A 520 -20.52 9.24 -2.56
CA ARG A 520 -21.10 8.12 -1.79
C ARG A 520 -22.28 7.45 -2.49
N ILE A 521 -22.22 7.37 -3.82
CA ILE A 521 -23.22 6.71 -4.66
C ILE A 521 -22.89 5.22 -4.71
N THR A 522 -23.80 4.37 -4.28
CA THR A 522 -23.58 2.91 -4.23
C THR A 522 -23.65 2.26 -5.61
N VAL A 523 -23.25 0.99 -5.70
CA VAL A 523 -23.43 0.15 -6.90
C VAL A 523 -24.91 0.06 -7.36
N ALA A 524 -25.88 0.25 -6.46
CA ALA A 524 -27.31 0.30 -6.80
C ALA A 524 -27.83 1.71 -7.14
N GLY A 525 -26.98 2.74 -7.09
CA GLY A 525 -27.34 4.14 -7.32
C GLY A 525 -27.91 4.89 -6.10
N ASN A 526 -27.96 4.26 -4.93
CA ASN A 526 -28.38 4.90 -3.67
C ASN A 526 -27.29 5.87 -3.18
N VAL A 527 -27.62 6.76 -2.24
CA VAL A 527 -26.60 7.59 -1.53
C VAL A 527 -26.43 7.06 -0.12
N ALA A 528 -25.34 6.35 0.13
CA ALA A 528 -25.02 5.83 1.47
C ALA A 528 -24.58 6.97 2.39
N GLY A 529 -25.30 7.16 3.51
CA GLY A 529 -24.98 8.15 4.55
C GLY A 529 -24.75 9.57 3.99
N PRO A 530 -25.79 10.29 3.51
CA PRO A 530 -25.61 11.57 2.82
C PRO A 530 -24.87 12.66 3.62
N LYS A 531 -24.91 12.58 4.97
CA LYS A 531 -24.17 13.47 5.88
C LYS A 531 -22.68 13.14 5.98
N GLN A 532 -22.26 11.97 5.50
CA GLN A 532 -20.89 11.46 5.58
C GLN A 532 -20.07 11.71 4.32
N ARG A 533 -20.60 12.53 3.40
CA ARG A 533 -19.86 13.06 2.25
C ARG A 533 -18.82 14.09 2.66
N LEU A 534 -17.73 14.14 1.91
CA LEU A 534 -16.77 15.25 1.90
C LEU A 534 -17.09 16.23 0.75
N SER A 535 -16.63 17.47 0.85
CA SER A 535 -16.54 18.37 -0.31
C SER A 535 -15.34 17.99 -1.21
N PRO A 536 -15.31 18.39 -2.49
CA PRO A 536 -14.17 18.11 -3.38
C PRO A 536 -12.83 18.59 -2.81
N ILE A 537 -12.78 19.76 -2.17
CA ILE A 537 -11.53 20.27 -1.57
C ILE A 537 -11.10 19.47 -0.33
N GLN A 538 -12.04 19.01 0.50
CA GLN A 538 -11.75 18.12 1.62
C GLN A 538 -11.22 16.76 1.13
N ALA A 539 -11.86 16.19 0.10
CA ALA A 539 -11.46 14.90 -0.45
C ALA A 539 -10.13 14.96 -1.22
N LEU A 540 -9.83 16.06 -1.94
CA LEU A 540 -8.53 16.28 -2.56
C LEU A 540 -7.41 16.40 -1.51
N ARG A 541 -7.63 17.18 -0.43
CA ARG A 541 -6.71 17.23 0.73
C ARG A 541 -6.50 15.84 1.35
N ALA A 542 -7.56 15.03 1.43
CA ALA A 542 -7.52 13.69 2.01
C ALA A 542 -6.70 12.66 1.21
N ILE A 543 -6.46 12.89 -0.09
CA ILE A 543 -5.52 12.11 -0.93
C ILE A 543 -4.19 12.82 -1.18
N THR A 544 -3.90 13.92 -0.47
CA THR A 544 -2.66 14.70 -0.60
C THR A 544 -2.12 15.14 0.76
N ILE A 545 -2.41 16.37 1.23
CA ILE A 545 -1.80 16.95 2.43
C ILE A 545 -2.20 16.24 3.73
N GLU A 546 -3.43 15.74 3.87
CA GLU A 546 -3.84 14.98 5.07
C GLU A 546 -3.26 13.56 5.05
N ALA A 547 -3.09 12.96 3.86
CA ALA A 547 -2.39 11.69 3.70
C ALA A 547 -0.91 11.85 4.12
N ALA A 548 -0.24 12.89 3.63
CA ALA A 548 1.10 13.28 4.06
C ALA A 548 1.17 13.51 5.58
N TYR A 549 0.23 14.28 6.16
CA TYR A 549 0.15 14.55 7.60
C TYR A 549 -0.03 13.28 8.44
N SER A 550 -0.86 12.33 7.98
CA SER A 550 -1.04 11.03 8.65
C SER A 550 0.22 10.15 8.62
N LEU A 551 1.10 10.35 7.64
CA LEU A 551 2.40 9.68 7.50
C LEU A 551 3.59 10.51 8.04
N ARG A 552 3.34 11.72 8.59
CA ARG A 552 4.35 12.71 9.05
C ARG A 552 5.29 13.24 7.96
N LEU A 553 4.78 13.34 6.74
CA LEU A 553 5.49 13.83 5.55
C LEU A 553 4.94 15.18 5.04
N GLU A 554 4.07 15.86 5.78
CA GLU A 554 3.43 17.12 5.37
C GLU A 554 4.39 18.28 5.11
N ASN A 555 5.62 18.17 5.59
CA ASN A 555 6.69 19.15 5.37
C ASN A 555 7.51 18.87 4.10
N GLU A 556 7.38 17.68 3.51
CA GLU A 556 8.12 17.25 2.31
C GLU A 556 7.21 17.09 1.08
N VAL A 557 5.94 16.70 1.25
CA VAL A 557 4.96 16.44 0.17
C VAL A 557 3.54 16.87 0.55
N GLY A 558 2.58 16.69 -0.37
CA GLY A 558 1.14 16.88 -0.14
C GLY A 558 0.58 18.24 -0.57
N SER A 559 1.44 19.23 -0.86
CA SER A 559 1.07 20.54 -1.40
C SER A 559 2.20 21.10 -2.28
N ILE A 560 1.86 22.03 -3.18
CA ILE A 560 2.80 22.69 -4.07
C ILE A 560 3.32 23.96 -3.38
N GLU A 561 4.23 23.79 -2.43
CA GLU A 561 4.83 24.85 -1.62
C GLU A 561 6.36 24.89 -1.79
N ALA A 562 6.98 26.07 -1.64
CA ALA A 562 8.42 26.21 -1.73
C ALA A 562 9.15 25.46 -0.59
N GLY A 563 10.21 24.73 -0.94
CA GLY A 563 10.99 23.86 -0.06
C GLY A 563 10.57 22.37 -0.12
N LYS A 564 9.31 22.08 -0.48
CA LYS A 564 8.79 20.71 -0.62
C LYS A 564 9.32 20.04 -1.89
N LEU A 565 9.28 18.71 -1.92
CA LEU A 565 9.57 17.92 -3.12
C LEU A 565 8.61 18.31 -4.24
N ALA A 566 9.12 18.35 -5.47
CA ALA A 566 8.35 18.65 -6.67
C ALA A 566 7.54 17.43 -7.12
N ASN A 567 6.60 17.02 -6.25
CA ASN A 567 5.62 15.96 -6.46
C ASN A 567 4.29 16.59 -6.85
N MET A 568 3.88 16.41 -8.11
CA MET A 568 2.67 16.95 -8.71
C MET A 568 2.02 15.91 -9.62
N THR A 569 0.70 15.88 -9.67
CA THR A 569 -0.05 15.02 -10.60
C THR A 569 -0.65 15.87 -11.71
N VAL A 570 -0.56 15.38 -12.94
CA VAL A 570 -0.94 16.08 -14.17
C VAL A 570 -2.28 15.51 -14.65
N LEU A 571 -3.33 16.34 -14.60
CA LEU A 571 -4.70 15.96 -14.89
C LEU A 571 -5.23 16.68 -16.14
N ALA A 572 -6.12 16.04 -16.89
CA ALA A 572 -6.83 16.70 -17.99
C ALA A 572 -7.86 17.75 -17.51
N GLU A 573 -8.40 17.58 -16.30
CA GLU A 573 -9.45 18.42 -15.71
C GLU A 573 -9.20 18.73 -14.23
N ASN A 574 -9.80 19.81 -13.71
CA ASN A 574 -9.69 20.17 -12.30
C ASN A 574 -10.75 19.40 -11.47
N PRO A 575 -10.35 18.51 -10.53
CA PRO A 575 -11.27 17.72 -9.71
C PRO A 575 -12.12 18.55 -8.73
N LEU A 576 -11.85 19.85 -8.59
CA LEU A 576 -12.64 20.80 -7.81
C LEU A 576 -13.71 21.54 -8.64
N ARG A 577 -13.67 21.44 -9.98
CA ARG A 577 -14.50 22.25 -10.91
C ARG A 577 -15.44 21.41 -11.81
N VAL A 578 -15.16 20.12 -12.01
CA VAL A 578 -16.05 19.19 -12.75
C VAL A 578 -17.32 18.83 -11.96
N ASP A 579 -18.28 18.17 -12.62
CA ASP A 579 -19.34 17.44 -11.91
C ASP A 579 -18.68 16.40 -10.97
N PRO A 580 -19.01 16.35 -9.67
CA PRO A 580 -18.42 15.38 -8.74
C PRO A 580 -18.44 13.92 -9.21
N LYS A 581 -19.41 13.50 -10.03
CA LYS A 581 -19.47 12.14 -10.58
C LYS A 581 -18.37 11.85 -11.59
N ALA A 582 -17.85 12.88 -12.26
CA ALA A 582 -16.78 12.76 -13.26
C ALA A 582 -15.37 12.66 -12.64
N ILE A 583 -15.20 12.91 -11.33
CA ILE A 583 -13.88 12.92 -10.67
C ILE A 583 -13.09 11.63 -10.89
N ALA A 584 -13.74 10.47 -10.81
CA ALA A 584 -13.11 9.16 -11.02
C ALA A 584 -12.72 8.86 -12.48
N SER A 585 -13.14 9.71 -13.42
CA SER A 585 -12.90 9.56 -14.86
C SER A 585 -12.06 10.70 -15.45
N ILE A 586 -11.43 11.51 -14.59
CA ILE A 586 -10.43 12.50 -15.03
C ILE A 586 -9.18 11.75 -15.48
N GLU A 587 -8.80 11.95 -16.73
CA GLU A 587 -7.57 11.40 -17.31
C GLU A 587 -6.33 11.95 -16.58
N VAL A 588 -5.45 11.03 -16.17
CA VAL A 588 -4.11 11.32 -15.66
C VAL A 588 -3.15 11.27 -16.84
N TRP A 589 -2.54 12.42 -17.17
CA TRP A 589 -1.49 12.50 -18.19
C TRP A 589 -0.15 11.95 -17.66
N GLY A 590 0.07 12.03 -16.35
CA GLY A 590 1.26 11.53 -15.67
C GLY A 590 1.56 12.29 -14.38
N THR A 591 2.83 12.23 -13.97
CA THR A 591 3.32 12.87 -12.75
C THR A 591 4.55 13.75 -13.02
N VAL A 592 4.82 14.65 -12.10
CA VAL A 592 6.17 15.12 -11.80
C VAL A 592 6.50 14.53 -10.43
N HIS A 593 7.56 13.72 -10.33
CA HIS A 593 7.99 13.08 -9.09
C HIS A 593 9.46 13.42 -8.84
N GLU A 594 9.73 14.11 -7.74
CA GLU A 594 11.04 14.70 -7.42
C GLU A 594 11.61 15.51 -8.61
N GLY A 595 10.77 16.34 -9.21
CA GLY A 595 11.11 17.19 -10.37
C GLY A 595 11.20 16.45 -11.72
N ARG A 596 11.11 15.12 -11.73
CA ARG A 596 11.18 14.30 -12.95
C ARG A 596 9.78 14.14 -13.55
N VAL A 597 9.57 14.71 -14.74
CA VAL A 597 8.31 14.56 -15.48
C VAL A 597 8.22 13.16 -16.10
N GLN A 598 7.18 12.42 -15.73
CA GLN A 598 6.94 11.03 -16.12
C GLN A 598 5.49 10.91 -16.63
N PRO A 599 5.28 10.97 -17.96
CA PRO A 599 3.97 10.71 -18.57
C PRO A 599 3.54 9.27 -18.32
N VAL A 600 2.23 8.99 -18.29
CA VAL A 600 1.72 7.62 -18.38
C VAL A 600 2.02 7.07 -19.78
N SER A 601 2.35 5.77 -19.87
CA SER A 601 2.42 5.07 -21.15
C SER A 601 1.00 4.69 -21.61
N HIS A 602 0.59 5.22 -22.77
CA HIS A 602 -0.67 4.86 -23.46
C HIS A 602 -0.42 3.87 -24.60
#